data_AF-A0A2T5LZX7-F1
#
_entry.id   AF-A0A2T5LZX7-F1
#
_cell.length_a   1.000
_cell.length_b   1.000
_cell.length_c   1.000
_cell.angle_alpha   90.00
_cell.angle_beta   90.00
_cell.angle_gamma   90.00
#
_symmetry.space_group_name_H-M   'P 1'
#
loop_
_entity.id
_entity.type
_entity.pdbx_description
1 polymer ?
#
loop_
_entity_poly.entity_id
_entity_poly.type
_entity_poly.pdbx_seq_one_letter_code
_entity_poly.pdbx_strand_id
1 'polypeptide(L)'
;MLAALLGCLQGYHDLYIKTGLLQGDISTGNLMMNENNSHSRSAFLIDLDLAIREKRDQPSGARGKTGTRAFMPIGQLLGERFDYLVLSHLASINSL
;
A
#
# COMPACT_ATOMS: atom_id res chain seq x y z
N MET A 1 -9.21 -15.25 7.84
CA MET A 1 -8.23 -14.21 8.23
C MET A 1 -6.96 -14.22 7.36
N LEU A 2 -6.13 -15.27 7.37
CA LEU A 2 -4.91 -15.33 6.54
C LEU A 2 -5.15 -15.15 5.03
N ALA A 3 -6.15 -15.84 4.48
CA ALA A 3 -6.50 -15.72 3.05
C ALA A 3 -6.97 -14.31 2.66
N ALA A 4 -7.65 -13.60 3.57
CA ALA A 4 -8.11 -12.25 3.33
C ALA A 4 -6.95 -11.24 3.40
N LEU A 5 -6.01 -11.42 4.33
CA LEU A 5 -4.77 -10.63 4.34
C LEU A 5 -3.96 -10.84 3.05
N LEU A 6 -3.84 -12.07 2.58
CA LEU A 6 -3.20 -12.37 1.29
C LEU A 6 -3.91 -11.65 0.13
N GLY A 7 -5.24 -11.62 0.12
CA GLY A 7 -6.02 -10.87 -0.86
C GLY A 7 -5.77 -9.35 -0.82
N CYS A 8 -5.63 -8.76 0.37
CA CYS A 8 -5.22 -7.36 0.51
C CYS A 8 -3.81 -7.11 -0.05
N LEU A 9 -2.85 -8.00 0.24
CA LEU A 9 -1.49 -7.88 -0.28
C LEU A 9 -1.45 -7.98 -1.81
N GLN A 10 -2.21 -8.91 -2.39
CA GLN A 10 -2.38 -9.04 -3.84
C GLN A 10 -3.02 -7.77 -4.42
N GLY A 11 -4.05 -7.23 -3.78
CA GLY A 11 -4.66 -5.96 -4.19
C GLY A 11 -3.69 -4.78 -4.14
N TYR A 12 -2.82 -4.72 -3.14
CA TYR A 12 -1.78 -3.69 -3.01
C TYR A 12 -0.76 -3.80 -4.14
N HIS A 13 -0.28 -5.03 -4.38
CA HIS A 13 0.66 -5.32 -5.45
C HIS A 13 0.06 -4.96 -6.83
N ASP A 14 -1.19 -5.32 -7.08
CA ASP A 14 -1.90 -4.99 -8.30
C ASP A 14 -2.08 -3.49 -8.49
N LEU A 15 -2.42 -2.75 -7.44
CA LEU A 15 -2.49 -1.28 -7.48
C LEU A 15 -1.15 -0.72 -7.96
N TYR A 16 -0.04 -1.16 -7.37
CA TYR A 16 1.28 -0.70 -7.74
C TYR A 16 1.65 -1.08 -9.18
N ILE A 17 1.58 -2.35 -9.55
CA ILE A 17 2.01 -2.81 -10.88
C ILE A 17 1.17 -2.20 -12.00
N LYS A 18 -0.15 -2.05 -11.80
CA LYS A 18 -1.06 -1.55 -12.84
C LYS A 18 -1.08 -0.03 -12.96
N THR A 19 -0.76 0.71 -11.90
CA THR A 19 -0.96 2.17 -11.88
C THR A 19 0.26 2.99 -11.47
N GLY A 20 1.26 2.35 -10.86
CA GLY A 20 2.41 2.99 -10.22
C GLY A 20 2.05 3.73 -8.92
N LEU A 21 0.87 3.49 -8.36
CA LEU A 21 0.41 4.10 -7.11
C LEU A 21 0.74 3.22 -5.91
N LEU A 22 1.09 3.89 -4.82
CA LEU A 22 1.28 3.34 -3.49
C LEU A 22 0.19 3.92 -2.60
N GLN A 23 -0.50 3.10 -1.82
CA GLN A 23 -1.51 3.60 -0.90
C GLN A 23 -0.83 4.25 0.31
N GLY A 24 -1.07 5.56 0.49
CA GLY A 24 -0.41 6.36 1.54
C GLY A 24 -1.08 6.30 2.92
N ASP A 25 -2.16 5.52 3.06
CA ASP A 25 -2.87 5.37 4.33
C ASP A 25 -3.28 3.91 4.60
N ILE A 26 -2.29 3.11 4.98
CA ILE A 26 -2.54 1.75 5.44
C ILE A 26 -3.09 1.80 6.88
N SER A 27 -4.24 1.16 7.07
CA SER A 27 -4.86 0.99 8.39
C SER A 27 -5.77 -0.24 8.35
N THR A 28 -6.17 -0.77 9.51
CA THR A 28 -7.17 -1.85 9.56
C THR A 28 -8.51 -1.41 8.98
N GLY A 29 -8.84 -0.10 9.02
CA GLY A 29 -10.06 0.45 8.44
C GLY A 29 -10.04 0.50 6.90
N ASN A 30 -8.85 0.54 6.30
CA ASN A 30 -8.68 0.63 4.84
C ASN A 30 -8.43 -0.76 4.19
N LEU A 31 -8.44 -1.82 4.99
CA LEU A 31 -8.32 -3.22 4.57
C LEU A 31 -9.68 -3.92 4.72
N MET A 32 -10.47 -3.96 3.65
CA MET A 32 -11.78 -4.61 3.68
C MET A 32 -11.62 -6.10 3.44
N MET A 33 -12.01 -6.92 4.41
CA MET A 33 -12.06 -8.38 4.30
C MET A 33 -13.52 -8.81 4.20
N ASN A 34 -13.83 -9.67 3.23
CA ASN A 34 -15.16 -10.24 3.11
C ASN A 34 -15.23 -11.56 3.87
N GLU A 35 -16.22 -11.70 4.74
CA GLU A 35 -16.47 -12.95 5.48
C GLU A 35 -17.13 -14.02 4.61
N ASN A 36 -17.78 -13.61 3.51
CA ASN A 36 -18.50 -14.50 2.62
C ASN A 36 -17.70 -14.77 1.35
N ASN A 37 -17.44 -16.05 1.09
CA ASN A 37 -16.77 -16.54 -0.12
C ASN A 37 -17.66 -16.43 -1.39
N SER A 38 -18.84 -15.81 -1.29
CA SER A 38 -19.82 -15.71 -2.38
C SER A 38 -19.56 -14.55 -3.35
N HIS A 39 -18.74 -13.57 -2.95
CA HIS A 39 -18.27 -12.51 -3.83
C HIS A 39 -16.83 -12.80 -4.27
N SER A 40 -16.50 -12.57 -5.54
CA SER A 40 -15.22 -12.99 -6.15
C SER A 40 -13.96 -12.32 -5.57
N ARG A 41 -14.08 -11.50 -4.52
CA ARG A 41 -12.97 -10.88 -3.80
C ARG A 41 -13.13 -11.10 -2.31
N SER A 42 -12.26 -11.95 -1.76
CA SER A 42 -12.12 -12.22 -0.34
C SER A 42 -11.58 -11.03 0.44
N ALA A 43 -10.91 -10.08 -0.23
CA ALA A 43 -10.46 -8.83 0.36
C ALA A 43 -10.13 -7.75 -0.69
N PHE A 44 -10.15 -6.48 -0.29
CA PHE A 44 -9.76 -5.34 -1.12
C PHE A 44 -9.29 -4.14 -0.29
N LEU A 45 -8.41 -3.34 -0.90
CA LEU A 45 -8.03 -2.03 -0.38
C LEU A 45 -9.08 -1.00 -0.74
N ILE A 46 -9.35 -0.09 0.19
CA ILE A 46 -10.19 1.09 -0.01
C ILE A 46 -9.41 2.34 0.37
N ASP A 47 -10.00 3.50 0.09
CA ASP A 47 -9.48 4.82 0.43
C ASP A 47 -8.10 5.11 -0.19
N LEU A 48 -8.15 5.63 -1.42
CA LEU A 48 -6.97 5.98 -2.22
C LEU A 48 -6.70 7.48 -2.23
N ASP A 49 -7.34 8.27 -1.36
CA ASP A 49 -7.22 9.73 -1.36
C ASP A 49 -5.79 10.19 -1.00
N LEU A 50 -5.06 9.38 -0.23
CA LEU A 50 -3.65 9.57 0.10
C LEU A 50 -2.70 8.74 -0.78
N ALA A 51 -3.19 8.12 -1.86
CA ALA A 51 -2.34 7.37 -2.77
C ALA A 51 -1.36 8.29 -3.50
N ILE A 52 -0.11 7.85 -3.63
CA ILE A 52 0.97 8.61 -4.26
C ILE A 52 1.64 7.78 -5.35
N ARG A 53 2.16 8.44 -6.39
CA ARG A 53 3.04 7.79 -7.35
C ARG A 53 4.40 7.54 -6.70
N GLU A 54 4.97 6.35 -6.93
CA GLU A 54 6.33 6.02 -6.50
C GLU A 54 7.34 7.05 -7.02
N LYS A 55 7.27 7.32 -8.33
CA LYS A 55 8.03 8.39 -8.98
C LYS A 55 7.18 9.64 -8.94
N ARG A 56 7.47 10.52 -7.98
CA ARG A 56 6.89 11.86 -7.91
C ARG A 56 7.99 12.90 -8.02
N ASP A 57 7.75 13.91 -8.86
CA ASP A 57 8.71 15.00 -9.08
C ASP A 57 8.80 15.92 -7.86
N GLN A 58 7.71 16.03 -7.09
CA GLN A 58 7.60 16.95 -5.97
C GLN A 58 6.81 16.34 -4.78
N PRO A 59 7.01 16.84 -3.55
CA PRO A 59 6.20 16.48 -2.38
C PRO A 59 4.72 16.83 -2.58
N SER A 60 3.83 16.24 -1.78
CA SER A 60 2.37 16.44 -1.86
C SER A 60 1.88 17.83 -1.40
N GLY A 61 2.76 18.72 -0.95
CA GLY A 61 2.39 20.02 -0.39
C GLY A 61 1.71 19.97 0.99
N ALA A 62 1.56 18.78 1.58
CA ALA A 62 1.02 18.63 2.92
C ALA A 62 1.92 19.30 3.98
N ARG A 63 1.29 19.94 4.98
CA ARG A 63 2.00 20.64 6.07
C ARG A 63 2.81 19.69 6.98
N GLY A 64 2.54 18.39 6.92
CA GLY A 64 3.19 17.36 7.70
C GLY A 64 3.01 15.96 7.08
N LYS A 65 3.37 14.93 7.85
CA LYS A 65 3.23 13.52 7.44
C LYS A 65 1.75 13.14 7.42
N THR A 66 1.29 12.57 6.32
CA THR A 66 -0.08 12.10 6.10
C THR A 66 -0.15 10.57 6.23
N GLY A 67 -1.33 10.07 6.60
CA GLY A 67 -1.59 8.64 6.81
C GLY A 67 -1.57 8.21 8.28
N THR A 68 -1.86 6.92 8.52
CA THR A 68 -1.99 6.35 9.86
C THR A 68 -0.62 6.04 10.47
N ARG A 69 -0.18 6.87 11.43
CA ARG A 69 1.16 6.80 12.05
C ARG A 69 1.58 5.42 12.57
N ALA A 70 0.65 4.61 13.09
CA ALA A 70 0.94 3.29 13.64
C ALA A 70 1.38 2.26 12.58
N PHE A 71 1.01 2.49 11.32
CA PHE A 71 1.34 1.61 10.19
C PHE A 71 2.35 2.26 9.21
N MET A 72 2.87 3.44 9.57
CA MET A 72 3.79 4.19 8.75
C MET A 72 5.18 3.56 8.77
N PRO A 73 5.87 3.42 7.61
CA PRO A 73 7.25 2.98 7.57
C PRO A 73 8.16 3.85 8.45
N ILE A 74 9.09 3.23 9.18
CA ILE A 74 9.93 3.93 10.18
C ILE A 74 10.68 5.11 9.59
N GLY A 75 11.30 4.98 8.42
CA GLY A 75 12.04 6.12 7.91
C GLY A 75 11.12 7.23 7.34
N GLN A 76 9.84 6.95 7.00
CA GLN A 76 8.86 8.02 6.77
C GLN A 76 8.62 8.79 8.08
N LEU A 77 8.57 8.08 9.23
CA LEU A 77 8.52 8.72 10.56
C LEU A 77 9.83 9.46 10.91
N LEU A 78 10.99 9.05 10.38
CA LEU A 78 12.26 9.75 10.57
C LEU A 78 12.54 10.87 9.55
N GLY A 79 11.72 10.96 8.49
CA GLY A 79 11.92 11.95 7.42
C GLY A 79 13.01 11.57 6.42
N GLU A 80 13.38 10.29 6.38
CA GLU A 80 14.31 9.75 5.39
C GLU A 80 13.69 9.77 4.00
N ARG A 81 14.52 9.98 2.97
CA ARG A 81 14.11 9.80 1.59
C ARG A 81 13.92 8.30 1.37
N PHE A 82 12.67 7.86 1.25
CA PHE A 82 12.36 6.51 0.80
C PHE A 82 12.59 6.44 -0.70
N ASP A 83 13.60 5.69 -1.09
CA ASP A 83 13.50 4.97 -2.35
C ASP A 83 12.54 3.81 -2.07
N TYR A 84 11.35 3.83 -2.66
CA TYR A 84 10.36 2.73 -2.54
C TYR A 84 10.85 1.38 -3.13
N LEU A 85 12.13 1.34 -3.53
CA LEU A 85 12.89 0.27 -4.15
C LEU A 85 12.91 -1.05 -3.37
N VAL A 86 12.51 -1.06 -2.09
CA VAL A 86 12.42 -2.29 -1.30
C VAL A 86 11.29 -3.21 -1.80
N LEU A 87 10.23 -2.65 -2.39
CA LEU A 87 9.16 -3.47 -2.97
C LEU A 87 9.50 -4.01 -4.37
N SER A 88 10.29 -3.28 -5.16
CA SER A 88 10.70 -3.73 -6.50
C SER A 88 11.75 -4.85 -6.46
N HIS A 89 12.62 -4.87 -5.44
CA HIS A 89 13.56 -5.97 -5.24
C HIS A 89 12.88 -7.27 -4.77
N LEU A 90 11.84 -7.19 -3.93
CA LEU A 90 11.09 -8.38 -3.50
C LEU A 90 10.24 -8.97 -4.63
N ALA A 91 9.73 -8.16 -5.55
CA ALA A 91 9.04 -8.63 -6.74
C ALA A 91 9.98 -9.39 -7.71
N SER A 92 11.27 -9.05 -7.73
CA SER A 92 12.29 -9.72 -8.57
C SER A 92 12.85 -11.01 -7.96
N ILE A 93 12.63 -11.27 -6.66
CA ILE A 93 13.13 -12.47 -5.97
C ILE A 93 12.18 -13.67 -6.17
N ASN A 94 10.90 -13.44 -6.51
CA ASN A 94 9.92 -14.51 -6.77
C ASN A 94 9.80 -14.91 -8.26
N SER A 95 10.72 -14.46 -9.12
CA SER A 95 10.80 -14.83 -10.53
C SER A 95 11.96 -15.81 -10.85
N LEU A 96 12.41 -16.58 -9.85
CA LEU A 96 13.33 -17.72 -10.00
C LEU A 96 12.66 -19.00 -9.47
#